data_AF-A0A1T5J3M2-F1
#
_entry.id   AF-A0A1T5J3M2-F1
#
_cell.length_a   1.000
_cell.length_b   1.000
_cell.length_c   1.000
_cell.angle_alpha   90.00
_cell.angle_beta   90.00
_cell.angle_gamma   90.00
#
_symmetry.space_group_name_H-M   'P 1'
#
loop_
_entity.id
_entity.type
_entity.pdbx_description
1 polymer ?
#
loop_
_entity_poly.entity_id
_entity_poly.type
_entity_poly.pdbx_seq_one_letter_code
_entity_poly.pdbx_strand_id
1 'polypeptide(L)'
;MTMTDKERLELRTYCASLLKQYGFQFNTTDPVLPAIYIIHREMQQCNETNRMIAQRIDEATSRIRPKVFHFNREGEAWKFQLAIAMKWILCGGLIMVAISIGIWYWSIFSDVDRAQTIINTHDNLSQMAAHAKRNRDGSYFIDLSEARGDSVQHFREYVRIDKKTIRIFLGRD
;
A
#
# COMPACT_ATOMS: atom_id res chain seq x y z
N MET A 1 -28.79 -25.42 18.90
CA MET A 1 -29.69 -25.19 17.75
C MET A 1 -29.82 -26.50 16.99
N THR A 2 -30.96 -27.19 17.08
CA THR A 2 -31.17 -28.51 16.48
C THR A 2 -31.57 -28.36 15.01
N MET A 3 -30.70 -28.80 14.08
CA MET A 3 -30.97 -28.84 12.64
C MET A 3 -32.24 -29.65 12.33
N THR A 4 -33.02 -29.18 11.36
CA THR A 4 -34.20 -29.88 10.84
C THR A 4 -33.80 -31.09 9.97
N ASP A 5 -34.71 -32.06 9.82
CA ASP A 5 -34.42 -33.26 9.02
C ASP A 5 -34.17 -32.97 7.53
N LYS A 6 -34.75 -31.87 7.01
CA LYS A 6 -34.47 -31.37 5.65
C LYS A 6 -33.03 -30.87 5.52
N GLU A 7 -32.58 -30.05 6.46
CA GLU A 7 -31.20 -29.51 6.47
C GLU A 7 -30.16 -30.62 6.62
N ARG A 8 -30.45 -31.69 7.38
CA ARG A 8 -29.57 -32.86 7.49
C ARG A 8 -29.42 -33.62 6.17
N LEU A 9 -30.51 -33.75 5.40
CA LEU A 9 -30.48 -34.39 4.09
C LEU A 9 -29.69 -33.54 3.08
N GLU A 10 -29.88 -32.23 3.10
CA GLU A 10 -29.15 -31.30 2.25
C GLU A 10 -27.65 -31.28 2.60
N LEU A 11 -27.29 -31.30 3.89
CA LEU A 11 -25.90 -31.38 4.36
C LEU A 11 -25.22 -32.67 3.85
N ARG A 12 -25.91 -33.81 3.92
CA ARG A 12 -25.40 -35.09 3.40
C ARG A 12 -25.17 -35.02 1.89
N THR A 13 -26.09 -34.41 1.17
CA THR A 13 -25.99 -34.22 -0.28
C THR A 13 -24.82 -33.30 -0.64
N TYR A 14 -24.62 -32.24 0.15
CA TYR A 14 -23.49 -31.34 0.01
C TYR A 14 -22.14 -32.04 0.26
N CYS A 15 -22.05 -32.89 1.29
CA CYS A 15 -20.86 -33.72 1.53
C CYS A 15 -20.55 -34.66 0.37
N ALA A 16 -21.58 -35.32 -0.18
CA ALA A 16 -21.42 -36.18 -1.35
C ALA A 16 -20.95 -35.41 -2.58
N SER A 17 -21.43 -34.16 -2.76
CA SER A 17 -20.98 -33.26 -3.82
C SER A 17 -19.52 -32.86 -3.64
N LEU A 18 -19.10 -32.47 -2.43
CA LEU A 18 -17.72 -32.11 -2.12
C LEU A 18 -16.75 -33.27 -2.38
N LEU A 19 -17.14 -34.48 -1.99
CA LEU A 19 -16.36 -35.69 -2.27
C LEU A 19 -16.24 -35.93 -3.79
N LYS A 20 -17.34 -35.83 -4.53
CA LYS A 20 -17.36 -36.08 -5.98
C LYS A 20 -16.57 -35.04 -6.78
N GLN A 21 -16.66 -33.76 -6.41
CA GLN A 21 -16.07 -32.67 -7.19
C GLN A 21 -14.65 -32.32 -6.79
N TYR A 22 -14.32 -32.44 -5.49
CA TYR A 22 -13.07 -31.94 -4.94
C TYR A 22 -12.28 -33.00 -4.17
N GLY A 23 -12.82 -34.22 -4.01
CA GLY A 23 -12.15 -35.31 -3.28
C GLY A 23 -12.14 -35.13 -1.76
N PHE A 24 -12.87 -34.16 -1.22
CA PHE A 24 -12.92 -33.94 0.24
C PHE A 24 -13.92 -34.88 0.90
N GLN A 25 -13.43 -35.68 1.86
CA GLN A 25 -14.27 -36.55 2.68
C GLN A 25 -14.46 -35.93 4.06
N PHE A 26 -15.67 -35.45 4.34
CA PHE A 26 -16.07 -34.98 5.66
C PHE A 26 -16.96 -36.00 6.34
N ASN A 27 -16.77 -36.18 7.66
CA ASN A 27 -17.71 -36.93 8.46
C ASN A 27 -18.93 -36.06 8.77
N THR A 28 -20.14 -36.63 8.65
CA THR A 28 -21.40 -35.90 8.90
C THR A 28 -21.57 -35.41 10.34
N THR A 29 -20.73 -35.88 11.28
CA THR A 29 -20.70 -35.44 12.68
C THR A 29 -19.62 -34.37 12.95
N ASP A 30 -18.89 -33.95 11.91
CA ASP A 30 -17.85 -32.93 12.06
C ASP A 30 -18.48 -31.57 12.44
N PRO A 31 -18.04 -30.93 13.54
CA PRO A 31 -18.60 -29.66 14.00
C PRO A 31 -18.40 -28.51 13.00
N VAL A 32 -17.44 -28.61 12.07
CA VAL A 32 -17.13 -27.54 11.10
C VAL A 32 -18.06 -27.59 9.88
N LEU A 33 -18.59 -28.78 9.57
CA LEU A 33 -19.35 -29.03 8.35
C LEU A 33 -20.66 -28.22 8.24
N PRO A 34 -21.48 -28.03 9.30
CA PRO A 34 -22.64 -27.15 9.26
C PRO A 34 -22.29 -25.70 8.92
N ALA A 35 -21.17 -25.19 9.44
CA ALA A 35 -20.74 -23.81 9.19
C ALA A 35 -20.32 -23.62 7.73
N ILE A 36 -19.56 -24.58 7.18
CA ILE A 36 -19.15 -24.56 5.76
C ILE A 36 -20.38 -24.62 4.85
N TYR A 37 -21.37 -25.47 5.17
CA TYR A 37 -22.61 -25.55 4.40
C TYR A 37 -23.40 -24.24 4.39
N ILE A 38 -23.54 -23.58 5.55
CA ILE A 38 -24.23 -22.28 5.64
C ILE A 38 -23.50 -21.23 4.80
N ILE A 39 -22.17 -21.14 4.91
CA ILE A 39 -21.36 -20.21 4.12
C ILE A 39 -21.54 -20.48 2.61
N HIS A 40 -21.50 -21.75 2.21
CA HIS A 40 -21.69 -22.13 0.82
C HIS A 40 -23.08 -21.74 0.28
N ARG A 41 -24.13 -21.99 1.06
CA ARG A 41 -25.51 -21.63 0.70
C ARG A 41 -25.67 -20.12 0.54
N GLU A 42 -25.17 -19.34 1.49
CA GLU A 42 -25.18 -17.86 1.42
C GLU A 42 -24.38 -17.36 0.21
N MET A 43 -23.23 -17.97 -0.08
CA MET A 43 -22.41 -17.61 -1.23
C MET A 43 -23.12 -17.92 -2.56
N GLN A 44 -23.83 -19.05 -2.67
CA GLN A 44 -24.64 -19.37 -3.84
C GLN A 44 -25.76 -18.36 -4.04
N GLN A 45 -26.52 -18.04 -2.98
CA GLN A 45 -27.59 -17.05 -3.04
C GLN A 45 -27.07 -15.65 -3.42
N CYS A 46 -25.90 -15.26 -2.89
CA CYS A 46 -25.24 -14.01 -3.24
C CYS A 46 -24.82 -13.99 -4.73
N ASN A 47 -24.24 -15.08 -5.23
CA ASN A 47 -23.86 -15.20 -6.63
C ASN A 47 -25.05 -15.13 -7.59
N GLU A 48 -26.16 -15.79 -7.26
CA GLU A 48 -27.39 -15.71 -8.04
C GLU A 48 -27.96 -14.28 -8.07
N THR A 49 -27.96 -13.62 -6.90
CA THR A 49 -28.39 -12.22 -6.78
C THR A 49 -27.52 -11.29 -7.61
N ASN A 50 -26.19 -11.44 -7.53
CA ASN A 50 -25.26 -10.66 -8.32
C ASN A 50 -25.44 -10.88 -9.82
N ARG A 51 -25.71 -12.13 -10.24
CA ARG A 51 -25.99 -12.44 -11.65
C ARG A 51 -27.29 -11.76 -12.14
N MET A 52 -28.33 -11.76 -11.32
CA MET A 52 -29.57 -11.03 -11.63
C MET A 52 -29.37 -9.52 -11.71
N ILE A 53 -28.56 -8.95 -10.80
CA ILE A 53 -28.22 -7.52 -10.82
C ILE A 53 -27.43 -7.19 -12.09
N ALA A 54 -26.41 -7.98 -12.43
CA ALA A 54 -25.62 -7.79 -13.65
C ALA A 54 -26.50 -7.84 -14.91
N GLN A 55 -27.42 -8.80 -15.00
CA GLN A 55 -28.38 -8.88 -16.11
C GLN A 55 -29.27 -7.64 -16.21
N ARG A 56 -29.78 -7.12 -15.07
CA ARG A 56 -30.58 -5.89 -15.07
C ARG A 56 -29.77 -4.66 -15.47
N ILE A 57 -28.51 -4.59 -15.04
CA ILE A 57 -27.59 -3.52 -15.44
C ILE A 57 -27.31 -3.59 -16.95
N ASP A 58 -27.05 -4.78 -17.49
CA ASP A 58 -26.83 -4.96 -18.93
C ASP A 58 -28.07 -4.60 -19.73
N GLU A 59 -29.25 -5.01 -19.28
CA GLU A 59 -30.52 -4.66 -19.94
C GLU A 59 -30.77 -3.14 -19.89
N ALA A 60 -30.59 -2.50 -18.74
CA ALA A 60 -30.71 -1.05 -18.61
C ALA A 60 -29.69 -0.30 -19.47
N THR A 61 -28.43 -0.77 -19.49
CA THR A 61 -27.36 -0.18 -20.29
C THR A 61 -27.63 -0.33 -21.79
N SER A 62 -28.24 -1.43 -22.20
CA SER A 62 -28.64 -1.65 -23.61
C SER A 62 -29.72 -0.67 -24.08
N ARG A 63 -30.59 -0.19 -23.16
CA ARG A 63 -31.60 0.84 -23.44
C ARG A 63 -31.00 2.25 -23.46
N ILE A 64 -29.95 2.50 -22.68
CA ILE A 64 -29.31 3.82 -22.56
C ILE A 64 -28.23 4.05 -23.63
N ARG A 65 -27.61 3.00 -24.17
CA ARG A 65 -26.65 3.11 -25.28
C ARG A 65 -27.39 3.14 -26.62
N PRO A 66 -27.60 4.30 -27.26
CA PRO A 66 -27.94 4.29 -28.68
C PRO A 66 -26.77 3.66 -29.44
N LYS A 67 -27.01 2.49 -30.05
CA LYS A 67 -26.04 1.84 -30.96
C LYS A 67 -25.79 2.67 -32.22
N VAL A 68 -26.66 3.63 -32.52
CA VAL A 68 -26.60 4.49 -33.70
C VAL A 68 -27.04 5.90 -33.31
N PHE A 69 -26.17 6.89 -33.52
CA PHE A 69 -26.56 8.31 -33.42
C PHE A 69 -27.25 8.69 -34.73
N HIS A 70 -28.51 9.12 -34.66
CA HIS A 70 -29.22 9.66 -35.82
C HIS A 70 -28.98 11.17 -35.86
N PHE A 71 -28.27 11.63 -36.89
CA PHE A 71 -28.04 13.04 -37.14
C PHE A 71 -29.13 13.55 -38.09
N ASN A 72 -29.82 14.64 -37.73
CA ASN A 72 -30.94 15.17 -38.51
C ASN A 72 -30.50 15.80 -39.84
N ARG A 73 -29.21 16.14 -40.00
CA ARG A 73 -28.65 16.68 -41.24
C ARG A 73 -27.35 15.97 -41.60
N GLU A 74 -27.16 15.79 -42.91
CA GLU A 74 -25.90 15.30 -43.47
C GLU A 74 -24.74 16.23 -43.07
N GLY A 75 -23.62 15.65 -42.62
CA GLY A 75 -22.42 16.39 -42.21
C GLY A 75 -22.35 16.81 -40.73
N GLU A 76 -23.39 16.59 -39.92
CA GLU A 76 -23.35 16.92 -38.48
C GLU A 76 -22.53 15.93 -37.63
N ALA A 77 -22.29 14.73 -38.14
CA ALA A 77 -21.51 13.69 -37.45
C ALA A 77 -20.08 14.15 -37.09
N TRP A 78 -19.43 14.91 -37.98
CA TRP A 78 -18.11 15.49 -37.75
C TRP A 78 -18.09 16.45 -36.55
N LYS A 79 -19.12 17.30 -36.41
CA LYS A 79 -19.21 18.25 -35.28
C LYS A 79 -19.33 17.53 -33.95
N PHE A 80 -20.08 16.42 -33.93
CA PHE A 80 -20.22 15.58 -32.74
C PHE A 80 -18.91 14.88 -32.38
N GLN A 81 -18.22 14.31 -33.37
CA GLN A 81 -16.90 13.71 -33.16
C GLN A 81 -15.87 14.73 -32.67
N LEU A 82 -15.86 15.93 -33.25
CA LEU A 82 -14.98 17.02 -32.84
C LEU A 82 -15.27 17.48 -31.40
N ALA A 83 -16.54 17.62 -31.03
CA ALA A 83 -16.94 17.99 -29.66
C ALA A 83 -16.52 16.93 -28.64
N ILE A 84 -16.68 15.65 -28.96
CA ILE A 84 -16.21 14.54 -28.13
C ILE A 84 -14.69 14.59 -27.99
N ALA A 85 -13.96 14.74 -29.10
CA ALA A 85 -12.51 14.82 -29.08
C ALA A 85 -12.03 16.01 -28.23
N MET A 86 -12.61 17.20 -28.41
CA MET A 86 -12.30 18.37 -27.60
C MET A 86 -12.56 18.14 -26.11
N LYS A 87 -13.69 17.51 -25.75
CA LYS A 87 -13.99 17.18 -24.35
C LYS A 87 -12.91 16.29 -23.74
N TRP A 88 -12.48 15.27 -24.45
CA TRP A 88 -11.44 14.36 -23.97
C TRP A 88 -10.06 15.01 -23.92
N ILE A 89 -9.70 15.84 -24.90
CA ILE A 89 -8.47 16.63 -24.89
C ILE A 89 -8.46 17.58 -23.68
N LEU A 90 -9.58 18.27 -23.42
CA LEU A 90 -9.70 19.17 -22.29
C LEU A 90 -9.57 18.42 -20.95
N CYS A 91 -10.30 17.32 -20.78
CA CYS A 91 -10.24 16.52 -19.55
C CYS A 91 -8.84 15.92 -19.34
N GLY A 92 -8.25 15.34 -20.39
CA GLY A 92 -6.91 14.78 -20.35
C GLY A 92 -5.84 15.84 -20.05
N GLY A 93 -5.94 17.02 -20.68
CA GLY A 93 -5.05 18.15 -20.41
C GLY A 93 -5.14 18.62 -18.96
N LEU A 94 -6.35 18.73 -18.40
CA LEU A 94 -6.57 19.16 -17.02
C LEU A 94 -5.98 18.14 -16.03
N ILE A 95 -6.11 16.84 -16.30
CA ILE A 95 -5.47 15.78 -15.51
C ILE A 95 -3.95 15.90 -15.56
N MET A 96 -3.37 16.09 -16.75
CA MET A 96 -1.92 16.23 -16.89
C MET A 96 -1.39 17.46 -16.14
N VAL A 97 -2.09 18.59 -16.19
CA VAL A 97 -1.76 19.79 -15.41
C VAL A 97 -1.81 19.49 -13.91
N ALA A 98 -2.88 18.85 -13.42
CA ALA A 98 -3.01 18.49 -12.01
C ALA A 98 -1.88 17.57 -11.53
N ILE A 99 -1.53 16.55 -12.32
CA ILE A 99 -0.41 15.65 -12.03
C ILE A 99 0.91 16.43 -11.99
N SER A 100 1.12 17.34 -12.95
CA SER A 100 2.34 18.14 -13.03
C SER A 100 2.48 19.07 -11.82
N ILE A 101 1.39 19.70 -11.38
CA ILE A 101 1.34 20.51 -10.16
C ILE A 101 1.66 19.63 -8.93
N GLY A 102 1.08 18.44 -8.84
CA GLY A 102 1.34 17.50 -7.75
C GLY A 102 2.81 17.09 -7.66
N ILE A 103 3.43 16.74 -8.79
CA ILE A 103 4.86 16.40 -8.87
C ILE A 103 5.73 17.59 -8.48
N TRP A 104 5.41 18.79 -8.97
CA TRP A 104 6.17 20.01 -8.65
C TRP A 104 6.08 20.34 -7.16
N TYR A 105 4.88 20.28 -6.58
CA TYR A 105 4.66 20.49 -5.15
C TYR A 105 5.46 19.46 -4.33
N TRP A 106 5.40 18.18 -4.69
CA TRP A 106 6.18 17.13 -4.01
C TRP A 106 7.69 17.39 -4.07
N SER A 107 8.20 17.84 -5.23
CA SER A 107 9.62 18.18 -5.40
C SER A 107 10.06 19.26 -4.42
N ILE A 108 9.29 20.35 -4.29
CA ILE A 108 9.63 21.45 -3.36
C ILE A 108 9.71 20.96 -1.92
N PHE A 109 8.74 20.16 -1.47
CA PHE A 109 8.77 19.61 -0.11
C PHE A 109 9.97 18.70 0.11
N SER A 110 10.31 17.87 -0.87
CA SER A 110 11.49 17.00 -0.78
C SER A 110 12.80 17.79 -0.71
N ASP A 111 12.90 18.91 -1.43
CA ASP A 111 14.07 19.78 -1.41
C ASP A 111 14.19 20.54 -0.07
N VAL A 112 13.05 20.98 0.50
CA VAL A 112 13.00 21.59 1.83
C VAL A 112 13.40 20.59 2.92
N ASP A 113 12.86 19.37 2.90
CA ASP A 113 13.22 18.32 3.86
C ASP A 113 14.70 17.93 3.75
N ARG A 114 15.23 17.89 2.53
CA ARG A 114 16.65 17.65 2.28
C ARG A 114 17.52 18.78 2.83
N ALA A 115 17.12 20.03 2.63
CA ALA A 115 17.81 21.19 3.18
C ALA A 115 17.77 21.21 4.72
N GLN A 116 16.62 20.91 5.32
CA GLN A 116 16.45 20.80 6.77
C GLN A 116 17.36 19.70 7.35
N THR A 117 17.44 18.55 6.66
CA THR A 117 18.32 17.45 7.05
C THR A 117 19.78 17.87 7.02
N ILE A 118 20.22 18.58 5.97
CA ILE A 118 21.59 19.09 5.85
C ILE A 118 21.91 20.07 6.99
N ILE A 119 21.01 21.02 7.27
CA ILE A 119 21.19 22.00 8.38
C ILE A 119 21.28 21.27 9.73
N ASN A 120 20.36 20.35 10.01
CA ASN A 120 20.37 19.57 11.25
C ASN A 120 21.63 18.71 11.39
N THR A 121 22.13 18.12 10.30
CA THR A 121 23.41 17.39 10.32
C THR A 121 24.61 18.33 10.49
N HIS A 122 24.57 19.54 9.91
CA HIS A 122 25.65 20.50 10.02
C HIS A 122 25.78 21.05 11.44
N ASP A 123 24.67 21.38 12.10
CA ASP A 123 24.68 21.83 13.49
C ASP A 123 25.22 20.74 14.43
N ASN A 124 24.78 19.49 14.25
CA ASN A 124 25.30 18.35 15.02
C ASN A 124 26.79 18.09 14.75
N LEU A 125 27.23 18.19 13.48
CA LEU A 125 28.65 18.04 13.12
C LEU A 125 29.51 19.17 13.68
N SER A 126 29.01 20.41 13.69
CA SER A 126 29.72 21.56 14.26
C SER A 126 29.91 21.42 15.77
N GLN A 127 28.90 20.93 16.48
CA GLN A 127 28.99 20.63 17.91
C GLN A 127 29.96 19.48 18.18
N MET A 128 29.91 18.41 17.38
CA MET A 128 30.88 17.31 17.50
C MET A 128 32.32 17.76 17.19
N ALA A 129 32.51 18.62 16.18
CA ALA A 129 33.81 19.18 15.83
C ALA A 129 34.38 20.09 16.93
N ALA A 130 33.53 20.85 17.63
CA ALA A 130 33.95 21.68 18.77
C ALA A 130 34.49 20.84 19.95
N HIS A 131 34.06 19.58 20.07
CA HIS A 131 34.54 18.65 21.09
C HIS A 131 35.67 17.73 20.60
N ALA A 132 36.02 17.79 19.31
CA ALA A 132 37.16 17.07 18.75
C ALA A 132 38.46 17.75 19.16
N LYS A 133 39.35 16.98 19.77
CA LYS A 133 40.68 17.40 20.22
C LYS A 133 41.75 16.75 19.35
N ARG A 134 42.87 17.43 19.15
CA ARG A 134 44.03 16.91 18.42
C ARG A 134 45.17 16.60 19.37
N ASN A 135 45.76 15.40 19.26
CA ASN A 135 46.97 15.07 20.00
C ASN A 135 48.22 15.57 19.26
N ARG A 136 49.36 15.69 19.96
CA ARG A 136 50.66 16.06 19.39
C ARG A 136 51.11 15.12 18.26
N ASP A 137 50.65 13.88 18.28
CA ASP A 137 50.89 12.86 17.26
C ASP A 137 49.96 12.98 16.03
N GLY A 138 49.24 14.09 15.87
CA GLY A 138 48.41 14.38 14.70
C GLY A 138 47.05 13.67 14.65
N SER A 139 46.70 12.87 15.65
CA SER A 139 45.42 12.13 15.70
C SER A 139 44.28 12.98 16.29
N TYR A 140 43.08 12.90 15.71
CA TYR A 140 41.86 13.54 16.22
C TYR A 140 41.05 12.58 17.08
N PHE A 141 40.51 13.07 18.21
CA PHE A 141 39.74 12.26 19.15
C PHE A 141 38.67 13.05 19.91
N ILE A 142 37.66 12.35 20.43
CA ILE A 142 36.66 12.92 21.36
C ILE A 142 36.68 12.12 22.67
N ASP A 143 36.67 12.82 23.80
CA ASP A 143 36.56 12.22 25.13
C ASP A 143 35.10 12.29 25.61
N LEU A 144 34.45 11.14 25.79
CA LEU A 144 33.11 11.05 26.36
C LEU A 144 33.23 10.68 27.84
N SER A 145 32.77 11.57 28.73
CA SER A 145 32.64 11.32 30.17
C SER A 145 31.19 10.95 30.46
N GLU A 146 30.96 9.85 31.19
CA GLU A 146 29.64 9.21 31.42
C GLU A 146 29.11 8.27 30.32
N ALA A 147 30.01 7.62 29.59
CA ALA A 147 29.62 6.56 28.66
C ALA A 147 28.96 5.38 29.41
N ARG A 148 27.62 5.29 29.37
CA ARG A 148 26.90 4.05 29.70
C ARG A 148 27.33 2.97 28.69
N GLY A 149 27.66 1.78 29.18
CA GLY A 149 28.45 0.78 28.46
C GLY A 149 27.94 0.35 27.08
N ASP A 150 26.65 0.54 26.79
CA ASP A 150 26.03 0.09 25.53
C ASP A 150 26.29 1.04 24.35
N SER A 151 26.48 2.34 24.59
CA SER A 151 26.62 3.36 23.53
C SER A 151 27.97 3.32 22.81
N VAL A 152 28.96 2.59 23.33
CA VAL A 152 30.35 2.62 22.85
C VAL A 152 30.71 1.40 21.99
N GLN A 153 29.90 0.32 22.05
CA GLN A 153 30.13 -0.90 21.26
C GLN A 153 30.16 -0.67 19.73
N HIS A 154 29.62 0.45 19.27
CA HIS A 154 29.46 0.77 17.85
C HIS A 154 30.69 1.49 17.26
N PHE A 155 31.65 1.92 18.08
CA PHE A 155 32.87 2.56 17.62
C PHE A 155 33.99 1.53 17.44
N ARG A 156 34.64 1.52 16.27
CA ARG A 156 35.73 0.56 15.96
C ARG A 156 37.04 0.88 16.69
N GLU A 157 37.31 2.15 16.96
CA GLU A 157 38.59 2.60 17.53
C GLU A 157 38.34 3.47 18.78
N TYR A 158 38.23 2.84 19.94
CA TYR A 158 38.12 3.53 21.22
C TYR A 158 39.09 2.99 22.26
N VAL A 159 39.56 3.86 23.15
CA VAL A 159 40.41 3.53 24.31
C VAL A 159 39.73 4.06 25.56
N ARG A 160 39.52 3.18 26.54
CA ARG A 160 39.01 3.59 27.86
C ARG A 160 40.17 4.18 28.67
N ILE A 161 40.04 5.46 29.05
CA ILE A 161 41.04 6.17 29.85
C ILE A 161 40.82 5.89 31.35
N ASP A 162 39.56 5.92 31.78
CA ASP A 162 39.16 5.62 33.17
C ASP A 162 37.77 4.97 33.19
N LYS A 163 37.31 4.50 34.35
CA LYS A 163 35.99 3.87 34.58
C LYS A 163 34.82 4.70 34.05
N LYS A 164 34.98 6.03 33.94
CA LYS A 164 33.93 6.95 33.49
C LYS A 164 34.21 7.62 32.13
N THR A 165 35.41 7.49 31.58
CA THR A 165 35.83 8.27 30.41
C THR A 165 36.40 7.38 29.31
N ILE A 166 35.87 7.53 28.10
CA ILE A 166 36.30 6.81 26.91
C ILE A 166 36.70 7.79 25.82
N ARG A 167 37.85 7.53 25.20
CA ARG A 167 38.36 8.27 24.05
C ARG A 167 38.04 7.52 22.77
N ILE A 168 37.39 8.19 21.83
CA ILE A 168 37.11 7.65 20.50
C ILE A 168 38.02 8.37 19.50
N PHE A 169 38.75 7.60 18.70
CA PHE A 169 39.61 8.14 17.66
C PHE A 169 38.79 8.35 16.38
N LEU A 170 38.96 9.52 15.77
CA LEU A 170 38.23 9.94 14.56
C LEU A 170 39.07 9.79 13.28
N GLY A 171 40.36 9.48 13.42
CA GLY A 171 41.33 9.38 12.32
C GLY A 171 42.63 10.13 12.59
N ARG A 172 43.58 10.00 11.66
CA ARG A 172 44.84 10.74 11.59
C ARG A 172 44.85 11.55 10.30
N ASP A 173 45.37 12.78 10.37
CA ASP A 173 45.87 13.48 9.18
C ASP A 173 47.10 12.75 8.62
#